data_AF-A0A3N5VE63-F1
#
_entry.id   AF-A0A3N5VE63-F1
#
_cell.length_a   1.000
_cell.length_b   1.000
_cell.length_c   1.000
_cell.angle_alpha   90.00
_cell.angle_beta   90.00
_cell.angle_gamma   90.00
#
_symmetry.space_group_name_H-M   'P 1'
#
loop_
_entity.id
_entity.type
_entity.pdbx_description
1 polymer ?
#
loop_
_entity_poly.entity_id
_entity_poly.type
_entity_poly.pdbx_seq_one_letter_code
_entity_poly.pdbx_strand_id
1 'polypeptide(L)'
;MSSKLNLTGWYNVPCDHISFWDNEILKTGKRILRFVMTPHVHHWDSMMIFEETTKSLFPSDLFIQPGNNKPIISNDLSDAMIQLYRAVGIFGSEEPVRQTTRRLVKLEPKIIFPMHGSCINASMFPSYTDAIMKNEFAYSGNILGQKVHIVT
;
A
#
# COMPACT_ATOMS: atom_id res chain seq x y z
N MET A 1 -9.08 13.73 -16.15
CA MET A 1 -8.88 15.21 -16.15
C MET A 1 -7.85 15.62 -15.09
N SER A 2 -7.88 15.05 -13.87
CA SER A 2 -6.88 15.29 -12.81
C SER A 2 -5.48 14.73 -13.10
N SER A 3 -5.36 13.55 -13.71
CA SER A 3 -4.07 12.93 -14.05
C SER A 3 -3.20 13.82 -14.96
N LYS A 4 -3.79 14.38 -16.01
CA LYS A 4 -3.09 15.30 -16.92
C LYS A 4 -2.63 16.56 -16.20
N LEU A 5 -3.45 17.09 -15.27
CA LEU A 5 -3.07 18.23 -14.43
C LEU A 5 -1.89 17.90 -13.52
N ASN A 6 -1.88 16.73 -12.87
CA ASN A 6 -0.77 16.27 -12.02
C ASN A 6 0.55 16.13 -12.80
N LEU A 7 0.48 15.91 -14.11
CA LEU A 7 1.64 15.82 -15.03
C LEU A 7 2.06 17.17 -15.60
N THR A 8 1.28 18.24 -15.43
CA THR A 8 1.68 19.59 -15.85
C THR A 8 2.69 20.22 -14.88
N GLY A 9 3.54 21.12 -15.38
CA GLY A 9 4.51 21.87 -14.55
C GLY A 9 5.84 21.15 -14.30
N TRP A 10 6.02 19.93 -14.82
CA TRP A 10 7.28 19.17 -14.76
C TRP A 10 8.10 19.32 -16.06
N TYR A 11 9.44 19.23 -15.96
CA TYR A 11 10.43 19.44 -17.03
C TYR A 11 10.14 18.67 -18.33
N ASN A 12 9.32 19.22 -19.23
CA ASN A 12 8.93 18.60 -20.51
C ASN A 12 8.43 17.15 -20.39
N VAL A 13 7.77 16.80 -19.28
CA VAL A 13 7.21 15.44 -19.13
C VAL A 13 6.09 15.26 -20.16
N PRO A 14 6.13 14.21 -21.00
CA PRO A 14 5.06 13.92 -21.94
C PRO A 14 3.73 13.78 -21.19
N CYS A 15 2.73 14.55 -21.62
CA CYS A 15 1.39 14.49 -21.02
C CYS A 15 0.54 13.34 -21.59
N ASP A 16 1.08 12.59 -22.55
CA ASP A 16 0.45 11.39 -23.09
C ASP A 16 0.58 10.26 -22.06
N HIS A 17 -0.56 9.79 -21.60
CA HIS A 17 -0.63 8.76 -20.57
C HIS A 17 -1.81 7.83 -20.85
N ILE A 18 -1.67 6.58 -20.41
CA ILE A 18 -2.78 5.63 -20.35
C ILE A 18 -3.29 5.67 -18.92
N SER A 19 -4.59 5.87 -18.75
CA SER A 19 -5.24 5.86 -17.43
C SER A 19 -5.89 4.50 -17.20
N PHE A 20 -5.97 4.10 -15.93
CA PHE A 20 -6.67 2.91 -15.51
C PHE A 20 -7.59 3.21 -14.32
N TRP A 21 -8.71 2.50 -14.25
CA TRP A 21 -9.66 2.49 -13.14
C TRP A 21 -9.62 1.18 -12.35
N ASP A 22 -10.43 1.10 -11.29
CA ASP A 22 -10.47 -0.05 -10.40
C ASP A 22 -10.81 -1.34 -11.17
N ASN A 23 -9.97 -2.36 -11.00
CA ASN A 23 -10.02 -3.66 -11.67
C ASN A 23 -9.80 -3.64 -13.19
N GLU A 24 -9.47 -2.51 -13.79
CA GLU A 24 -9.04 -2.52 -15.19
C GLU A 24 -7.73 -3.29 -15.35
N ILE A 25 -7.54 -3.83 -16.55
CA ILE A 25 -6.42 -4.72 -16.86
C ILE A 25 -5.56 -4.15 -17.99
N LEU A 26 -4.25 -4.31 -17.85
CA LEU A 26 -3.27 -4.07 -18.90
C LEU A 26 -2.54 -5.37 -19.23
N LYS A 27 -2.62 -5.79 -20.49
CA LYS A 27 -1.87 -6.94 -21.00
C LYS A 27 -0.56 -6.45 -21.59
N THR A 28 0.57 -6.94 -21.08
CA THR A 28 1.92 -6.57 -21.55
C THR A 28 2.63 -7.75 -22.24
N GLY A 29 1.85 -8.59 -22.94
CA GLY A 29 2.30 -9.87 -23.50
C GLY A 29 1.89 -11.04 -22.61
N LYS A 30 2.86 -11.73 -21.99
CA LYS A 30 2.60 -12.89 -21.12
C LYS A 30 2.11 -12.53 -19.71
N ARG A 31 2.03 -11.23 -19.39
CA ARG A 31 1.66 -10.71 -18.07
C ARG A 31 0.39 -9.89 -18.15
N ILE A 32 -0.40 -9.96 -17.08
CA ILE A 32 -1.67 -9.24 -16.94
C ILE A 32 -1.59 -8.44 -15.65
N LEU A 33 -1.59 -7.12 -15.76
CA LEU A 33 -1.59 -6.20 -14.64
C LEU A 33 -3.02 -5.77 -14.37
N ARG A 34 -3.54 -6.07 -13.18
CA ARG A 34 -4.80 -5.55 -12.66
C ARG A 34 -4.52 -4.36 -11.76
N PHE A 35 -5.20 -3.25 -12.01
CA PHE A 35 -5.10 -2.05 -11.18
C PHE A 35 -6.12 -2.11 -10.04
N VAL A 36 -5.67 -1.82 -8.82
CA VAL A 36 -6.50 -1.79 -7.61
C VAL A 36 -6.43 -0.37 -7.07
N MET A 37 -7.52 0.38 -7.16
CA MET A 37 -7.59 1.76 -6.65
C MET A 37 -7.62 1.74 -5.12
N THR A 38 -6.74 2.49 -4.48
CA THR A 38 -6.55 2.50 -3.02
C THR A 38 -6.52 3.93 -2.50
N PRO A 39 -7.60 4.71 -2.68
CA PRO A 39 -7.61 6.10 -2.26
C PRO A 39 -7.36 6.21 -0.75
N HIS A 40 -6.57 7.21 -0.36
CA HIS A 40 -6.20 7.49 1.04
C HIS A 40 -5.40 6.40 1.76
N VAL A 41 -4.80 5.46 1.01
CA VAL A 41 -3.87 4.48 1.59
C VAL A 41 -2.46 5.06 1.56
N HIS A 42 -1.70 4.92 0.46
CA HIS A 42 -0.38 5.56 0.37
C HIS A 42 -0.53 7.07 0.17
N HIS A 43 -1.43 7.46 -0.73
CA HIS A 43 -1.77 8.84 -1.04
C HIS A 43 -3.27 8.98 -1.37
N TRP A 44 -3.76 10.21 -1.43
CA TRP A 44 -5.14 10.55 -1.81
C TRP A 44 -5.57 9.97 -3.17
N ASP A 45 -4.65 9.87 -4.13
CA ASP A 45 -4.86 9.33 -5.48
C ASP A 45 -4.12 8.01 -5.74
N SER A 46 -3.80 7.24 -4.69
CA SER A 46 -2.97 6.03 -4.85
C SER A 46 -3.70 4.83 -5.48
N MET A 47 -2.92 4.01 -6.16
CA MET A 47 -3.31 2.71 -6.71
C MET A 47 -2.22 1.67 -6.43
N MET A 48 -2.62 0.40 -6.45
CA MET A 48 -1.76 -0.77 -6.36
C MET A 48 -1.91 -1.64 -7.61
N ILE A 49 -0.96 -2.56 -7.82
CA ILE A 49 -0.97 -3.45 -8.98
C ILE A 49 -0.93 -4.89 -8.51
N PHE A 50 -1.77 -5.73 -9.12
CA PHE A 50 -1.71 -7.18 -8.98
C PHE A 50 -1.41 -7.81 -10.35
N GLU A 51 -0.28 -8.51 -10.46
CA GLU A 51 0.07 -9.26 -11.67
C GLU A 51 -0.52 -10.67 -11.58
N GLU A 52 -1.53 -10.95 -12.41
CA GLU A 52 -2.37 -12.14 -12.27
C GLU A 52 -1.64 -13.44 -12.58
N THR A 53 -0.69 -13.43 -13.52
CA THR A 53 -0.03 -14.66 -14.00
C THR A 53 0.80 -15.33 -12.91
N THR A 54 1.53 -14.53 -12.13
CA THR A 54 2.38 -14.98 -11.02
C THR A 54 1.74 -14.80 -9.66
N LYS A 55 0.55 -14.16 -9.60
CA LYS A 55 -0.08 -13.69 -8.37
C LYS A 55 0.85 -12.79 -7.55
N SER A 56 1.50 -11.84 -8.22
CA SER A 56 2.42 -10.89 -7.58
C SER A 56 1.69 -9.61 -7.19
N LEU A 57 1.79 -9.20 -5.92
CA LEU A 57 1.18 -7.98 -5.43
C LEU A 57 2.24 -6.88 -5.28
N PHE A 58 1.98 -5.70 -5.86
CA PHE A 58 2.76 -4.47 -5.69
C PHE A 58 1.92 -3.46 -4.90
N PRO A 59 2.06 -3.42 -3.57
CA PRO A 59 1.11 -2.78 -2.67
C PRO A 59 1.51 -1.33 -2.32
N SER A 60 2.37 -0.68 -3.11
CA SER A 60 2.94 0.63 -2.78
C SER A 60 3.59 0.58 -1.38
N ASP A 61 3.33 1.55 -0.51
CA ASP A 61 3.91 1.62 0.85
C ASP A 61 3.22 0.72 1.87
N LEU A 62 2.14 0.03 1.49
CA LEU A 62 1.55 -0.97 2.36
C LEU A 62 2.51 -2.15 2.49
N PHE A 63 2.66 -2.64 3.72
CA PHE A 63 3.61 -3.67 4.16
C PHE A 63 5.09 -3.25 4.18
N ILE A 64 5.34 -1.95 4.37
CA ILE A 64 6.69 -1.39 4.60
C ILE A 64 7.42 -2.10 5.74
N GLN A 65 8.72 -2.34 5.55
CA GLN A 65 9.58 -2.93 6.56
C GLN A 65 10.79 -2.02 6.84
N PRO A 66 11.12 -1.72 8.11
CA PRO A 66 12.34 -1.02 8.46
C PRO A 66 13.58 -1.92 8.36
N GLY A 67 14.74 -1.29 8.23
CA GLY A 67 16.04 -1.94 8.38
C GLY A 67 16.59 -2.63 7.14
N ASN A 68 17.74 -3.28 7.30
CA ASN A 68 18.45 -4.00 6.25
C ASN A 68 18.18 -5.51 6.35
N ASN A 69 17.07 -5.95 5.77
CA ASN A 69 16.58 -7.32 5.84
C ASN A 69 17.06 -8.14 4.62
N LYS A 70 16.86 -9.47 4.66
CA LYS A 70 17.08 -10.35 3.50
C LYS A 70 16.16 -9.95 2.33
N PRO A 71 16.54 -10.18 1.05
CA PRO A 71 15.69 -9.79 -0.09
C PRO A 71 14.26 -10.37 -0.05
N ILE A 72 14.13 -11.60 0.44
CA ILE A 72 12.85 -12.25 0.74
C ILE A 72 12.89 -12.67 2.20
N ILE A 73 11.88 -12.27 2.96
CA ILE A 73 11.79 -12.60 4.38
C ILE A 73 10.98 -13.88 4.61
N SER A 74 11.38 -14.62 5.63
CA SER A 74 10.70 -15.82 6.13
C SER A 74 10.37 -15.72 7.62
N ASN A 75 10.63 -14.56 8.23
CA ASN A 75 10.33 -14.23 9.62
C ASN A 75 9.29 -13.11 9.66
N ASP A 76 8.53 -13.08 10.74
CA ASP A 76 7.52 -12.06 10.97
C ASP A 76 8.16 -10.72 11.37
N LEU A 77 7.83 -9.65 10.64
CA LEU A 77 8.21 -8.27 10.95
C LEU A 77 6.98 -7.35 11.03
N SER A 78 5.79 -7.93 11.18
CA SER A 78 4.53 -7.18 11.17
C SER A 78 4.42 -6.17 12.32
N ASP A 79 4.97 -6.48 13.50
CA ASP A 79 5.07 -5.52 14.61
C ASP A 79 5.96 -4.32 14.27
N ALA A 80 7.09 -4.56 13.60
CA ALA A 80 8.01 -3.51 13.17
C ALA A 80 7.37 -2.63 12.08
N MET A 81 6.60 -3.22 11.17
CA MET A 81 5.77 -2.49 10.20
C MET A 81 4.78 -1.56 10.92
N ILE A 82 4.00 -2.06 11.89
CA ILE A 82 3.03 -1.25 12.64
C ILE A 82 3.71 -0.09 13.37
N GLN A 83 4.85 -0.33 14.01
CA GLN A 83 5.63 0.72 14.67
C GLN A 83 6.10 1.79 13.68
N LEU A 84 6.55 1.37 12.49
CA LEU A 84 7.02 2.29 11.47
C LEU A 84 5.87 3.16 10.91
N TYR A 85 4.67 2.58 10.70
CA TYR A 85 3.50 3.38 10.29
C TYR A 85 3.20 4.50 11.27
N ARG A 86 3.25 4.21 12.59
CA ARG A 86 3.02 5.20 13.63
C ARG A 86 4.13 6.26 13.66
N ALA A 87 5.38 5.83 13.56
CA ALA A 87 6.54 6.71 13.65
C ALA A 87 6.61 7.70 12.49
N VAL A 88 6.30 7.24 11.27
CA VAL A 88 6.32 8.09 10.06
C VAL A 88 5.00 8.86 9.91
N GLY A 89 3.89 8.34 10.44
CA GLY A 89 2.57 8.95 10.30
C GLY A 89 2.03 8.87 8.87
N ILE A 90 2.36 7.80 8.14
CA ILE A 90 2.04 7.68 6.70
C ILE A 90 0.53 7.53 6.43
N PHE A 91 -0.23 6.98 7.38
CA PHE A 91 -1.66 6.78 7.22
C PHE A 91 -2.48 7.77 8.03
N GLY A 92 -3.33 8.54 7.34
CA GLY A 92 -4.25 9.49 7.97
C GLY A 92 -5.45 8.82 8.65
N SER A 93 -5.89 7.64 8.18
CA SER A 93 -7.03 6.90 8.72
C SER A 93 -6.84 5.40 8.53
N GLU A 94 -7.32 4.59 9.49
CA GLU A 94 -7.22 3.13 9.45
C GLU A 94 -8.24 2.49 8.51
N GLU A 95 -9.41 3.11 8.35
CA GLU A 95 -10.53 2.50 7.63
C GLU A 95 -10.22 2.26 6.14
N PRO A 96 -9.68 3.23 5.37
CA PRO A 96 -9.29 2.99 3.97
C PRO A 96 -8.22 1.91 3.83
N VAL A 97 -7.29 1.86 4.79
CA VAL A 97 -6.21 0.86 4.82
C VAL A 97 -6.79 -0.52 5.07
N ARG A 98 -7.62 -0.70 6.11
CA ARG A 98 -8.26 -1.99 6.43
C ARG A 98 -9.18 -2.47 5.31
N GLN A 99 -9.95 -1.58 4.68
CA GLN A 99 -10.77 -1.93 3.51
C GLN A 99 -9.91 -2.43 2.35
N THR A 100 -8.80 -1.75 2.07
CA THR A 100 -7.84 -2.15 1.05
C THR A 100 -7.21 -3.50 1.38
N THR A 101 -6.74 -3.70 2.61
CA THR A 101 -6.16 -4.98 3.04
C THR A 101 -7.13 -6.14 2.84
N ARG A 102 -8.43 -5.98 3.17
CA ARG A 102 -9.46 -7.00 2.91
C ARG A 102 -9.60 -7.34 1.42
N ARG A 103 -9.47 -6.36 0.53
CA ARG A 103 -9.52 -6.57 -0.93
C ARG A 103 -8.28 -7.32 -1.41
N LEU A 104 -7.10 -6.96 -0.92
CA LEU A 104 -5.83 -7.59 -1.30
C LEU A 104 -5.74 -9.05 -0.85
N VAL A 105 -6.26 -9.39 0.34
CA VAL A 105 -6.31 -10.78 0.82
C VAL A 105 -7.07 -11.68 -0.15
N LYS A 106 -8.17 -11.20 -0.74
CA LYS A 106 -8.99 -11.96 -1.71
C LYS A 106 -8.28 -12.27 -3.02
N LEU A 107 -7.16 -11.60 -3.32
CA LEU A 107 -6.37 -11.85 -4.53
C LEU A 107 -5.42 -13.05 -4.35
N GLU A 108 -5.24 -13.54 -3.12
CA GLU A 108 -4.37 -14.68 -2.79
C GLU A 108 -2.94 -14.56 -3.37
N PRO A 109 -2.21 -13.46 -3.09
CA PRO A 109 -0.88 -13.25 -3.65
C PRO A 109 0.10 -14.34 -3.23
N LYS A 110 0.95 -14.77 -4.17
CA LYS A 110 2.04 -15.73 -3.91
C LYS A 110 3.29 -15.05 -3.37
N ILE A 111 3.49 -13.80 -3.75
CA ILE A 111 4.58 -12.94 -3.30
C ILE A 111 4.10 -11.50 -3.30
N ILE A 112 4.55 -10.74 -2.31
CA ILE A 112 4.24 -9.33 -2.15
C ILE A 112 5.56 -8.58 -2.29
N PHE A 113 5.53 -7.50 -3.07
CA PHE A 113 6.65 -6.63 -3.40
C PHE A 113 6.39 -5.22 -2.87
N PRO A 114 6.53 -4.97 -1.54
CA PRO A 114 6.40 -3.63 -1.00
C PRO A 114 7.36 -2.65 -1.67
N MET A 115 6.99 -1.37 -1.74
CA MET A 115 7.88 -0.32 -2.28
C MET A 115 9.16 -0.18 -1.42
N HIS A 116 9.04 -0.46 -0.13
CA HIS A 116 10.10 -0.28 0.86
C HIS A 116 10.32 -1.56 1.67
N GLY A 117 11.56 -2.05 1.65
CA GLY A 117 11.99 -3.23 2.40
C GLY A 117 11.97 -4.50 1.56
N SER A 118 11.73 -5.64 2.21
CA SER A 118 11.87 -6.96 1.60
C SER A 118 10.59 -7.48 0.96
N CYS A 119 10.75 -8.39 0.01
CA CYS A 119 9.63 -9.17 -0.51
C CYS A 119 9.07 -10.11 0.57
N ILE A 120 7.75 -10.27 0.59
CA ILE A 120 7.05 -11.10 1.56
C ILE A 120 6.52 -12.34 0.85
N ASN A 121 6.87 -13.52 1.35
CA ASN A 121 6.29 -14.77 0.86
C ASN A 121 4.82 -14.89 1.30
N ALA A 122 3.99 -15.57 0.50
CA ALA A 122 2.60 -15.87 0.86
C ALA A 122 2.44 -16.47 2.26
N SER A 123 3.39 -17.27 2.73
CA SER A 123 3.34 -17.86 4.08
C SER A 123 3.36 -16.82 5.20
N MET A 124 3.99 -15.67 4.99
CA MET A 124 4.09 -14.58 5.96
C MET A 124 3.00 -13.52 5.77
N PHE A 125 2.36 -13.46 4.60
CA PHE A 125 1.34 -12.46 4.31
C PHE A 125 0.22 -12.36 5.37
N PRO A 126 -0.31 -13.47 5.92
CA PRO A 126 -1.31 -13.41 6.98
C PRO A 126 -0.88 -12.62 8.21
N SER A 127 0.38 -12.75 8.67
CA SER A 127 0.89 -11.99 9.82
C SER A 127 0.77 -10.49 9.60
N TYR A 128 1.15 -10.03 8.42
CA TYR A 128 1.10 -8.61 8.05
C TYR A 128 -0.33 -8.10 7.97
N THR A 129 -1.23 -8.86 7.34
CA THR A 129 -2.63 -8.45 7.21
C THR A 129 -3.35 -8.49 8.56
N ASP A 130 -3.06 -9.47 9.41
CA ASP A 130 -3.59 -9.58 10.75
C ASP A 130 -3.13 -8.43 11.64
N ALA A 131 -1.86 -8.04 11.55
CA ALA A 131 -1.35 -6.91 12.30
C ALA A 131 -2.08 -5.61 11.96
N ILE A 132 -2.39 -5.37 10.67
CA ILE A 132 -3.22 -4.23 10.24
C ILE A 132 -4.65 -4.31 10.80
N MET A 133 -5.24 -5.51 10.87
CA MET A 133 -6.60 -5.65 11.41
C MET A 133 -6.65 -5.45 12.93
N LYS A 134 -5.60 -5.82 13.65
CA LYS A 134 -5.61 -5.93 15.13
C LYS A 134 -4.97 -4.74 15.85
N ASN A 135 -4.15 -3.96 15.16
CA ASN A 135 -3.42 -2.85 15.78
C ASN A 135 -3.92 -1.50 15.30
N GLU A 136 -3.72 -0.50 16.16
CA GLU A 136 -3.84 0.91 15.81
C GLU A 136 -2.57 1.37 15.07
N PHE A 137 -2.65 2.16 14.00
CA PHE A 137 -1.45 2.59 13.28
C PHE A 137 -1.58 3.94 12.56
N ALA A 138 -2.79 4.47 12.47
CA ALA A 138 -3.03 5.80 11.92
C ALA A 138 -3.10 6.84 13.06
N TYR A 139 -3.47 8.07 12.70
CA TYR A 139 -3.67 9.15 13.66
C TYR A 139 -4.58 8.74 14.83
N SER A 140 -4.05 8.82 16.05
CA SER A 140 -4.71 8.38 17.28
C SER A 140 -5.35 9.53 18.08
N GLY A 141 -5.61 10.68 17.45
CA GLY A 141 -6.09 11.87 18.17
C GLY A 141 -5.00 12.65 18.91
N ASN A 142 -3.72 12.35 18.68
CA ASN A 142 -2.60 13.03 19.33
C ASN A 142 -1.81 13.88 18.33
N ILE A 143 -1.63 15.17 18.62
CA ILE A 143 -0.74 16.07 17.88
C ILE A 143 0.37 16.52 18.83
N LEU A 144 1.63 16.29 18.44
CA LEU A 144 2.82 16.66 19.23
C LEU A 144 2.77 16.12 20.69
N GLY A 145 2.27 14.91 20.88
CA GLY A 145 2.13 14.27 22.19
C GLY A 145 0.97 14.76 23.05
N GLN A 146 0.12 15.66 22.52
CA GLN A 146 -1.08 16.13 23.21
C GLN A 146 -2.33 15.58 22.55
N LYS A 147 -3.27 15.10 23.38
CA LYS A 147 -4.57 14.63 22.91
C LYS A 147 -5.40 15.83 22.47
N VAL A 148 -5.85 15.82 21.22
CA VAL A 148 -6.72 16.86 20.69
C VAL A 148 -8.14 16.58 21.16
N HIS A 149 -8.68 17.47 21.99
CA HIS A 149 -10.07 17.41 22.41
C HIS A 149 -10.94 18.03 21.32
N ILE A 150 -11.94 17.29 20.85
CA ILE A 150 -12.97 17.86 19.97
C ILE A 150 -13.83 18.78 20.84
N VAL A 151 -13.78 20.08 20.60
CA VAL A 151 -14.69 21.04 21.22
C VAL A 151 -16.00 20.95 20.45
N THR A 152 -16.99 20.28 21.03
CA THR A 152 -18.39 20.29 20.58
C THR A 152 -19.11 21.54 21.01
#